data_AF-A0A378NF15-F1
#
_entry.id   AF-A0A378NF15-F1
#
_cell.length_a   1.000
_cell.length_b   1.000
_cell.length_c   1.000
_cell.angle_alpha   90.00
_cell.angle_beta   90.00
_cell.angle_gamma   90.00
#
_symmetry.space_group_name_H-M   'P 1'
#
loop_
_entity.id
_entity.type
_entity.pdbx_description
1 polymer ?
#
loop_
_entity_poly.entity_id
_entity_poly.type
_entity_poly.pdbx_seq_one_letter_code
_entity_poly.pdbx_strand_id
1 'polypeptide(L)'
;MFAFRVLPVIIFFSALISLLYYIGVMQWVIRILGGLLQKALGTSKAESMSAAANIFVGQTEAPLVVKPYISKMTESELFAIMAGGLASIAGSVMAGYAGMGVPLTYLIAASFMAAPQGYYSPKLWCHKPKNSVMN
;
A
#
# COMPACT_ATOMS: atom_id res chain seq x y z
N MET A 1 -24.94 16.92 -4.63
CA MET A 1 -25.28 15.55 -4.17
C MET A 1 -24.10 14.58 -4.06
N PHE A 2 -22.84 14.98 -4.36
CA PHE A 2 -21.64 14.15 -4.14
C PHE A 2 -21.18 14.15 -2.67
N ALA A 3 -21.10 15.34 -2.06
CA ALA A 3 -20.65 15.55 -0.68
C ALA A 3 -21.39 14.66 0.33
N PHE A 4 -22.72 14.56 0.24
CA PHE A 4 -23.52 13.79 1.20
C PHE A 4 -23.52 12.27 0.98
N ARG A 5 -23.07 11.77 -0.19
CA ARG A 5 -22.97 10.32 -0.46
C ARG A 5 -21.56 9.79 -0.26
N VAL A 6 -20.55 10.58 -0.60
CA VAL A 6 -19.15 10.12 -0.65
C VAL A 6 -18.36 10.51 0.59
N LEU A 7 -18.52 11.74 1.11
CA LEU A 7 -17.78 12.17 2.31
C LEU A 7 -18.09 11.31 3.54
N PRO A 8 -19.35 10.94 3.84
CA PRO A 8 -19.64 10.11 5.02
C PRO A 8 -19.02 8.72 4.92
N VAL A 9 -18.99 8.13 3.71
CA VAL A 9 -18.36 6.83 3.46
C VAL A 9 -16.86 6.91 3.71
N ILE A 10 -16.20 7.98 3.23
CA ILE A 10 -14.77 8.21 3.49
C ILE A 10 -14.51 8.37 4.99
N ILE A 11 -15.29 9.19 5.68
CA ILE A 11 -15.13 9.43 7.14
C ILE A 11 -15.32 8.14 7.92
N PHE A 12 -16.36 7.35 7.59
CA PHE A 12 -16.64 6.07 8.21
C PHE A 12 -15.49 5.07 8.02
N PHE A 13 -15.01 4.90 6.78
CA PHE A 13 -13.92 3.99 6.49
C PHE A 13 -12.60 4.43 7.13
N SER A 14 -12.29 5.73 7.13
CA SER A 14 -11.09 6.23 7.82
C SER A 14 -11.14 5.98 9.32
N ALA A 15 -12.30 6.20 9.98
CA ALA A 15 -12.47 5.89 11.39
C ALA A 15 -12.36 4.37 11.68
N LEU A 16 -12.93 3.54 10.81
CA LEU A 16 -12.84 2.08 10.90
C LEU A 16 -11.40 1.58 10.75
N ILE A 17 -10.67 2.09 9.76
CA ILE A 17 -9.25 1.74 9.53
C ILE A 17 -8.41 2.17 10.75
N SER A 18 -8.65 3.36 11.29
CA SER A 18 -7.96 3.87 12.48
C SER A 18 -8.23 2.97 13.70
N LEU A 19 -9.46 2.50 13.87
CA LEU A 19 -9.81 1.54 14.92
C LEU A 19 -9.14 0.16 14.70
N LEU A 20 -9.12 -0.35 13.47
CA LEU A 20 -8.43 -1.61 13.13
C LEU A 20 -6.92 -1.51 13.35
N TYR A 21 -6.32 -0.33 13.16
CA TYR A 21 -4.94 -0.05 13.50
C TYR A 21 -4.71 -0.06 15.01
N TYR A 22 -5.63 0.52 15.79
CA TYR A 22 -5.56 0.53 17.25
C TYR A 22 -5.69 -0.88 17.85
N ILE A 23 -6.58 -1.72 17.31
CA ILE A 23 -6.79 -3.11 17.76
C ILE A 23 -5.64 -4.03 17.27
N GLY A 24 -4.86 -3.62 16.27
CA GLY A 24 -3.72 -4.38 15.74
C GLY A 24 -4.06 -5.40 14.64
N VAL A 25 -5.32 -5.48 14.21
CA VAL A 25 -5.75 -6.37 13.10
C VAL A 25 -5.02 -6.01 11.81
N MET A 26 -4.86 -4.72 11.54
CA MET A 26 -4.22 -4.26 10.30
C MET A 26 -2.75 -4.69 10.23
N GLN A 27 -2.05 -4.70 11.37
CA GLN A 27 -0.67 -5.15 11.45
C GLN A 27 -0.56 -6.66 11.14
N TRP A 28 -1.56 -7.45 11.56
CA TRP A 28 -1.62 -8.88 11.25
C TRP A 28 -1.87 -9.14 9.76
N VAL A 29 -2.84 -8.44 9.16
CA VAL A 29 -3.15 -8.53 7.72
C VAL A 29 -1.96 -8.12 6.87
N ILE A 30 -1.30 -7.00 7.20
CA ILE A 30 -0.12 -6.52 6.47
C ILE A 30 1.04 -7.53 6.58
N ARG A 31 1.25 -8.16 7.75
CA ARG A 31 2.28 -9.21 7.90
C ARG A 31 2.02 -10.43 7.02
N ILE A 32 0.76 -10.87 6.93
CA ILE A 32 0.39 -12.01 6.08
C ILE A 32 0.58 -11.64 4.60
N LEU A 33 0.02 -10.52 4.16
CA LEU A 33 0.08 -10.12 2.77
C LEU A 33 1.49 -9.73 2.33
N GLY A 34 2.23 -9.01 3.18
CA GLY A 34 3.63 -8.66 2.95
C GLY A 34 4.52 -9.90 2.93
N GLY A 35 4.28 -10.89 3.80
CA GLY A 35 4.98 -12.17 3.74
C GLY A 35 4.66 -12.98 2.48
N LEU A 36 3.41 -12.91 2.00
CA LEU A 36 2.97 -13.59 0.78
C LEU A 36 3.56 -12.91 -0.47
N LEU A 37 3.59 -11.58 -0.53
CA LEU A 37 4.27 -10.80 -1.56
C LEU A 37 5.78 -11.04 -1.55
N GLN A 38 6.41 -11.10 -0.37
CA GLN A 38 7.84 -11.39 -0.23
C GLN A 38 8.16 -12.75 -0.84
N LYS A 39 7.30 -13.75 -0.57
CA LYS A 39 7.48 -15.12 -1.10
C LYS A 39 7.17 -15.22 -2.59
N ALA A 40 6.24 -14.42 -3.11
CA ALA A 40 5.86 -14.41 -4.52
C ALA A 40 6.83 -13.62 -5.42
N LEU A 41 7.38 -12.49 -4.95
CA LEU A 41 8.24 -11.62 -5.74
C LEU A 41 9.74 -11.67 -5.33
N GLY A 42 10.08 -12.31 -4.21
CA GLY A 42 11.47 -12.43 -3.74
C GLY A 42 12.11 -11.11 -3.31
N THR A 43 11.33 -10.15 -2.84
CA THR A 43 11.77 -8.76 -2.59
C THR A 43 12.14 -8.49 -1.14
N SER A 44 12.66 -7.30 -0.87
CA SER A 44 13.00 -6.88 0.49
C SER A 44 11.76 -6.90 1.39
N LYS A 45 11.94 -7.35 2.63
CA LYS A 45 10.85 -7.47 3.61
C LYS A 45 10.14 -6.13 3.82
N ALA A 46 10.86 -5.02 3.75
CA ALA A 46 10.29 -3.69 3.93
C ALA A 46 9.50 -3.20 2.70
N GLU A 47 9.96 -3.51 1.49
CA GLU A 47 9.24 -3.18 0.25
C GLU A 47 7.92 -3.96 0.16
N SER A 48 7.96 -5.27 0.40
CA SER A 48 6.77 -6.12 0.37
C SER A 48 5.74 -5.73 1.42
N MET A 49 6.18 -5.39 2.63
CA MET A 49 5.29 -4.93 3.70
C MET A 49 4.66 -3.58 3.37
N SER A 50 5.41 -2.67 2.75
CA SER A 50 4.89 -1.37 2.31
C SER A 50 3.92 -1.49 1.14
N ALA A 51 4.22 -2.34 0.15
CA ALA A 51 3.33 -2.61 -0.99
C ALA A 51 2.02 -3.26 -0.54
N ALA A 52 2.08 -4.22 0.39
CA ALA A 52 0.89 -4.84 0.97
C ALA A 52 0.06 -3.84 1.80
N ALA A 53 0.72 -2.96 2.55
CA ALA A 53 0.05 -1.89 3.29
C ALA A 53 -0.65 -0.91 2.34
N ASN A 54 -0.02 -0.51 1.23
CA ASN A 54 -0.57 0.42 0.24
C ASN A 54 -1.87 -0.05 -0.45
N ILE A 55 -2.21 -1.34 -0.38
CA ILE A 55 -3.48 -1.87 -0.92
C ILE A 55 -4.66 -1.48 -0.02
N PHE A 56 -4.44 -1.44 1.30
CA PHE A 56 -5.51 -1.21 2.28
C PHE A 56 -5.45 0.19 2.89
N VAL A 57 -4.24 0.72 3.01
CA VAL A 57 -3.89 1.87 3.80
C VAL A 57 -3.23 2.89 2.87
N GLY A 58 -3.65 4.15 2.92
CA GLY A 58 -3.27 5.14 1.91
C GLY A 58 -1.77 5.47 1.88
N GLN A 59 -1.35 6.19 0.84
CA GLN A 59 0.02 6.66 0.61
C GLN A 59 0.70 7.36 1.80
N THR A 60 -0.08 7.92 2.73
CA THR A 60 0.41 8.58 3.95
C THR A 60 0.60 7.63 5.14
N GLU A 61 -0.05 6.48 5.13
CA GLU A 61 -0.15 5.56 6.26
C GLU A 61 0.66 4.26 6.04
N ALA A 62 0.88 3.85 4.80
CA ALA A 62 1.78 2.74 4.47
C ALA A 62 3.25 3.01 4.86
N PRO A 63 3.82 4.23 4.67
CA PRO A 63 5.18 4.54 5.12
C PRO A 63 5.32 4.51 6.65
N LEU A 64 4.23 4.72 7.39
CA LEU A 64 4.21 4.68 8.85
C LEU A 64 4.50 3.27 9.39
N VAL A 65 4.08 2.23 8.66
CA VAL A 65 4.31 0.83 9.03
C VAL A 65 5.77 0.42 8.84
N VAL A 66 6.46 1.06 7.89
CA VAL A 66 7.88 0.84 7.59
C VAL A 66 8.80 1.95 8.11
N LYS A 67 8.25 2.91 8.86
CA LYS A 67 8.95 4.06 9.45
C LYS A 67 10.29 3.73 10.13
N PRO A 68 10.42 2.67 10.96
CA PRO A 68 11.71 2.34 11.57
C PRO A 68 12.76 1.83 10.56
N TYR A 69 12.34 1.44 9.36
CA TYR A 69 13.21 0.93 8.29
C TYR A 69 13.57 1.99 7.26
N ILE A 70 12.73 3.05 7.08
CA ILE A 70 12.95 4.11 6.08
C ILE A 70 14.36 4.73 6.19
N SER A 71 14.85 4.98 7.41
CA SER A 71 16.17 5.59 7.64
C SER A 71 17.36 4.70 7.23
N LYS A 72 17.14 3.40 6.98
CA LYS A 72 18.17 2.45 6.56
C LYS A 72 17.95 1.91 5.14
N MET A 73 16.90 2.37 4.44
CA MET A 73 16.59 1.92 3.09
C MET A 73 17.50 2.56 2.05
N THR A 74 17.73 1.82 0.97
CA THR A 74 18.38 2.33 -0.23
C THR A 74 17.44 3.26 -1.02
N GLU A 75 17.99 4.14 -1.85
CA GLU A 75 17.19 5.03 -2.70
C GLU A 75 16.21 4.25 -3.59
N SER A 76 16.59 3.06 -4.06
CA SER A 76 15.75 2.17 -4.85
C SER A 76 14.55 1.62 -4.04
N GLU A 77 14.77 1.21 -2.79
CA GLU A 77 13.70 0.73 -1.89
C GLU A 77 12.74 1.88 -1.51
N LEU A 78 13.28 3.08 -1.30
CA LEU A 78 12.50 4.27 -0.97
C LEU A 78 11.64 4.71 -2.18
N PHE A 79 12.20 4.66 -3.38
CA PHE A 79 11.46 4.90 -4.62
C PHE A 79 10.38 3.82 -4.86
N ALA A 80 10.65 2.55 -4.55
CA ALA A 80 9.66 1.46 -4.62
C ALA A 80 8.43 1.74 -3.76
N ILE A 81 8.65 2.22 -2.53
CA ILE A 81 7.57 2.57 -1.61
C ILE A 81 6.74 3.74 -2.13
N MET A 82 7.40 4.78 -2.65
CA MET A 82 6.72 5.95 -3.20
C MET A 82 5.95 5.62 -4.47
N ALA A 83 6.57 4.92 -5.42
CA ALA A 83 5.93 4.50 -6.67
C ALA A 83 4.76 3.54 -6.40
N GLY A 84 4.93 2.59 -5.48
CA GLY A 84 3.85 1.68 -5.07
C GLY A 84 2.69 2.40 -4.38
N GLY A 85 2.98 3.44 -3.59
CA GLY A 85 1.96 4.26 -2.93
C GLY A 85 1.15 5.12 -3.91
N LEU A 86 1.81 5.65 -4.94
CA LEU A 86 1.16 6.45 -6.00
C LEU A 86 0.41 5.58 -7.02
N ALA A 87 0.87 4.35 -7.25
CA ALA A 87 0.22 3.41 -8.16
C ALA A 87 -1.06 2.80 -7.58
N SER A 88 -1.20 2.78 -6.24
CA SER A 88 -2.37 2.23 -5.55
C SER A 88 -3.35 3.32 -5.12
N ILE A 89 -4.57 2.89 -4.79
CA ILE A 89 -5.63 3.73 -4.24
C ILE A 89 -5.94 3.22 -2.83
N ALA A 90 -6.09 4.14 -1.87
CA ALA A 90 -6.48 3.80 -0.51
C ALA A 90 -7.88 3.17 -0.46
N GLY A 91 -8.08 2.16 0.41
CA GLY A 91 -9.38 1.49 0.56
C GLY A 91 -10.53 2.44 0.92
N SER A 92 -10.25 3.53 1.65
CA SER A 92 -11.22 4.59 1.96
C SER A 92 -11.71 5.33 0.72
N VAL A 93 -10.82 5.61 -0.23
CA VAL A 93 -11.15 6.27 -1.49
C VAL A 93 -11.80 5.29 -2.47
N MET A 94 -11.38 4.02 -2.45
CA MET A 94 -12.03 2.93 -3.20
C MET A 94 -13.52 2.79 -2.84
N ALA A 95 -13.85 2.83 -1.54
CA ALA A 95 -15.25 2.83 -1.09
C ALA A 95 -16.02 4.07 -1.56
N GLY A 96 -15.34 5.23 -1.61
CA GLY A 96 -15.88 6.45 -2.20
C GLY A 96 -16.22 6.30 -3.69
N TYR A 97 -15.31 5.73 -4.48
CA TYR A 97 -15.55 5.46 -5.91
C TYR A 97 -16.63 4.41 -6.15
N ALA A 98 -16.71 3.39 -5.31
CA ALA A 98 -17.81 2.42 -5.34
C ALA A 98 -19.16 3.11 -5.09
N GLY A 99 -19.22 4.06 -4.14
CA GLY A 99 -20.39 4.90 -3.89
C GLY A 99 -20.78 5.83 -5.06
N MET A 100 -19.86 6.09 -6.00
CA MET A 100 -20.14 6.80 -7.24
C MET A 100 -20.65 5.89 -8.38
N GLY A 101 -20.68 4.57 -8.17
CA GLY A 101 -21.13 3.59 -9.17
C GLY A 101 -20.00 2.91 -9.96
N VAL A 102 -18.74 3.08 -9.56
CA VAL A 102 -17.62 2.36 -10.18
C VAL A 102 -17.64 0.90 -9.73
N PRO A 103 -17.53 -0.09 -10.64
CA PRO A 103 -17.55 -1.50 -10.24
C PRO A 103 -16.36 -1.83 -9.35
N LEU A 104 -16.65 -2.34 -8.15
CA LEU A 104 -15.65 -2.67 -7.14
C LEU A 104 -14.63 -3.70 -7.66
N THR A 105 -15.04 -4.60 -8.55
CA THR A 105 -14.20 -5.60 -9.20
C THR A 105 -13.02 -4.98 -9.94
N TYR A 106 -13.23 -3.85 -10.64
CA TYR A 106 -12.14 -3.17 -11.36
C TYR A 106 -11.20 -2.46 -10.40
N LEU A 107 -11.71 -1.89 -9.31
CA LEU A 107 -10.90 -1.21 -8.31
C LEU A 107 -10.01 -2.22 -7.56
N ILE A 108 -10.56 -3.37 -7.18
CA ILE A 108 -9.82 -4.45 -6.54
C ILE A 108 -8.75 -4.99 -7.50
N ALA A 109 -9.12 -5.25 -8.76
CA ALA A 109 -8.16 -5.73 -9.77
C ALA A 109 -7.02 -4.72 -9.99
N ALA A 110 -7.31 -3.42 -10.09
CA ALA A 110 -6.31 -2.37 -10.23
C ALA A 110 -5.35 -2.31 -9.03
N SER A 111 -5.85 -2.39 -7.80
CA SER A 111 -5.00 -2.44 -6.60
C SER A 111 -4.07 -3.67 -6.57
N PHE A 112 -4.55 -4.83 -7.02
CA PHE A 112 -3.69 -6.02 -7.15
C PHE A 112 -2.64 -5.89 -8.26
N MET A 113 -2.95 -5.21 -9.37
CA MET A 113 -1.98 -4.95 -10.45
C MET A 113 -0.94 -3.87 -10.08
N ALA A 114 -1.28 -2.95 -9.17
CA ALA A 114 -0.36 -1.93 -8.68
C ALA A 114 0.80 -2.49 -7.84
N ALA A 115 0.56 -3.59 -7.11
CA ALA A 115 1.57 -4.24 -6.26
C ALA A 115 2.84 -4.68 -7.03
N PRO A 116 2.77 -5.41 -8.15
CA PRO A 116 3.95 -5.76 -8.95
C PRO A 116 4.57 -4.56 -9.70
N GLN A 117 3.77 -3.53 -10.04
CA GLN A 117 4.29 -2.33 -10.72
C GLN A 117 5.23 -1.52 -9.82
N GLY A 118 4.93 -1.45 -8.51
CA GLY A 118 5.81 -0.84 -7.52
C GLY A 118 7.17 -1.54 -7.39
N TYR A 119 7.28 -2.81 -7.78
CA TYR A 119 8.54 -3.56 -7.78
C TYR A 119 9.37 -3.38 -9.05
N TYR A 120 8.72 -3.32 -10.22
CA TYR A 120 9.43 -3.21 -11.50
C TYR A 120 9.89 -1.78 -11.80
N SER A 121 9.06 -0.78 -11.47
CA SER A 121 9.33 0.64 -11.75
C SER A 121 10.68 1.15 -11.18
N PRO A 122 11.04 0.84 -9.90
CA PRO A 122 12.33 1.25 -9.32
C PRO A 122 13.53 0.62 -10.00
N LYS A 123 13.40 -0.63 -10.47
CA LYS A 123 14.49 -1.32 -11.19
C LYS A 123 14.69 -0.78 -12.60
N LEU A 124 13.62 -0.25 -13.20
CA LEU A 124 13.68 0.42 -14.51
C LEU A 124 14.29 1.83 -14.39
N TRP A 125 13.88 2.58 -13.37
CA TRP A 125 14.27 3.99 -13.21
C TRP A 125 15.57 4.20 -12.42
N CYS A 126 15.82 3.39 -11.39
CA CYS A 126 16.98 3.52 -10.53
C CYS A 126 18.00 2.43 -10.87
N HIS A 127 19.06 2.81 -11.58
CA HIS A 127 20.08 1.92 -12.15
C HIS A 127 21.03 1.27 -11.11
N LYS A 128 20.78 1.42 -9.79
CA LYS A 128 21.64 0.86 -8.74
C LYS A 128 20.87 -0.13 -7.86
N PRO A 129 21.03 -1.45 -8.08
CA PRO A 129 20.75 -2.43 -7.05
C PRO A 129 21.94 -2.42 -6.08
N LYS A 130 22.00 -1.43 -5.17
CA LYS A 130 22.89 -1.58 -4.01
C LYS A 130 22.21 -2.54 -3.05
N ASN A 131 22.91 -3.62 -2.70
CA ASN A 131 22.47 -4.73 -1.86
C ASN A 131 21.43 -4.30 -0.82
N SER A 132 20.25 -4.94 -0.90
CA SER A 132 19.19 -4.79 0.08
C SER A 132 19.76 -5.04 1.48
N VAL A 133 19.48 -4.11 2.39
CA VAL A 133 20.12 -4.05 3.72
C VAL A 133 19.50 -5.09 4.69
N MET A 134 18.67 -6.00 4.20
CA MET A 134 18.02 -7.04 4.99
C MET A 134 17.99 -8.38 4.25
N ASN A 135 19.15 -9.04 4.22
CA ASN A 135 19.18 -10.49 4.45
C ASN A 135 18.82 -10.76 5.92
#